data_AF-A0A150P8Q2-F1
#
_entry.id   AF-A0A150P8Q2-F1
#
_cell.length_a   1.000
_cell.length_b   1.000
_cell.length_c   1.000
_cell.angle_alpha   90.00
_cell.angle_beta   90.00
_cell.angle_gamma   90.00
#
_symmetry.space_group_name_H-M   'P 1'
#
loop_
_entity.id
_entity.type
_entity.pdbx_description
1 polymer ?
#
loop_
_entity_poly.entity_id
_entity_poly.type
_entity_poly.pdbx_seq_one_letter_code
_entity_poly.pdbx_strand_id
1 'polypeptide(L)'
;MRRLLQTSAARDRIVRIVREWLGIDRIAMTAKDSNVYGEFAGVRPSMEIETEAFVNEVLSSSNGTVGELLGADWSVIDEPLRGFYGAQGVGRVSLSNRRGLLNQGAFLAVHAHATETAPVLRGVTVLRRVTCSDIPSPTELNINVVPPVPDPSKTTRERFAIHSTDAECRSCHDYIDPFGFSFERFDGMGKIRETDNGHPVDSAVTVAMGADVNGAYADSNALAQALSTSPMVRSCFARQVFRASAGRSGKGAAESEESFLRAWEAAPEAEQGKIVEALVTYVKSSLFSHRRPQ
;
A
#
# COMPACT_ATOMS: atom_id res chain seq x y z
N MET A 1 25.95 8.78 9.28
CA MET A 1 24.63 8.35 8.77
C MET A 1 23.80 7.59 9.81
N ARG A 2 24.19 6.38 10.25
CA ARG A 2 23.39 5.59 11.20
C ARG A 2 23.02 6.33 12.49
N ARG A 3 23.95 7.11 13.06
CA ARG A 3 23.67 7.99 14.23
C ARG A 3 22.65 9.10 13.94
N LEU A 4 22.66 9.67 12.72
CA LEU A 4 21.69 10.70 12.30
C LEU A 4 20.29 10.08 12.14
N LEU A 5 20.21 8.87 11.60
CA LEU A 5 18.96 8.12 11.43
C LEU A 5 18.27 7.72 12.74
N GLN A 6 18.94 7.88 13.88
CA GLN A 6 18.37 7.66 15.22
C GLN A 6 17.79 8.94 15.84
N THR A 7 17.92 10.10 15.20
CA THR A 7 17.30 11.35 15.68
C THR A 7 15.79 11.34 15.40
N SER A 8 15.01 12.05 16.21
CA SER A 8 13.56 12.21 16.00
C SER A 8 13.24 12.74 14.60
N ALA A 9 13.93 13.80 14.18
CA ALA A 9 13.74 14.39 12.85
C ALA A 9 13.99 13.40 11.69
N ALA A 10 14.97 12.50 11.83
CA ALA A 10 15.21 11.48 10.82
C ALA A 10 14.13 10.38 10.84
N ARG A 11 13.63 10.00 12.01
CA ARG A 11 12.49 9.08 12.14
C ARG A 11 11.23 9.66 11.53
N ASP A 12 10.91 10.92 11.82
CA ASP A 12 9.76 11.63 11.23
C ASP A 12 9.85 11.65 9.69
N ARG A 13 11.06 11.85 9.15
CA ARG A 13 11.29 11.78 7.70
C ARG A 13 11.04 10.38 7.14
N ILE A 14 11.45 9.32 7.84
CA ILE A 14 11.22 7.94 7.40
C ILE A 14 9.72 7.61 7.46
N VAL A 15 9.03 7.98 8.54
CA VAL A 15 7.57 7.82 8.67
C VAL A 15 6.86 8.49 7.50
N ARG A 16 7.25 9.73 7.17
CA ARG A 16 6.73 10.45 6.01
C ARG A 16 6.97 9.70 4.70
N ILE A 17 8.17 9.18 4.46
CA ILE A 17 8.49 8.39 3.26
C ILE A 17 7.55 7.18 3.14
N VAL A 18 7.30 6.46 4.23
CA VAL A 18 6.41 5.29 4.24
C VAL A 18 4.95 5.68 4.00
N ARG A 19 4.48 6.79 4.60
CA ARG A 19 3.13 7.32 4.37
C ARG A 19 2.95 7.72 2.89
N GLU A 20 3.89 8.47 2.33
CA GLU A 20 3.87 8.92 0.92
C GLU A 20 4.00 7.74 -0.05
N TRP A 21 4.78 6.71 0.30
CA TRP A 21 4.98 5.50 -0.51
C TRP A 21 3.66 4.83 -0.84
N LEU A 22 2.74 4.70 0.12
CA LEU A 22 1.43 4.11 -0.09
C LEU A 22 0.31 5.15 -0.31
N GLY A 23 0.64 6.43 -0.22
CA GLY A 23 -0.31 7.54 -0.35
C GLY A 23 -1.18 7.77 0.89
N ILE A 24 -0.84 7.14 2.02
CA ILE A 24 -1.57 7.20 3.29
C ILE A 24 -1.51 8.62 3.89
N ASP A 25 -0.53 9.43 3.50
CA ASP A 25 -0.44 10.86 3.85
C ASP A 25 -1.73 11.64 3.54
N ARG A 26 -2.54 11.18 2.58
CA ARG A 26 -3.83 11.80 2.24
C ARG A 26 -4.95 11.57 3.26
N ILE A 27 -4.76 10.70 4.26
CA ILE A 27 -5.82 10.35 5.21
C ILE A 27 -6.41 11.59 5.93
N ALA A 28 -5.56 12.56 6.29
CA ALA A 28 -5.97 13.80 6.96
C ALA A 28 -6.97 14.64 6.14
N MET A 29 -6.93 14.52 4.82
CA MET A 29 -7.82 15.24 3.89
C MET A 29 -8.86 14.34 3.22
N THR A 30 -8.82 13.04 3.48
CA THR A 30 -9.81 12.11 2.94
C THR A 30 -11.15 12.36 3.62
N ALA A 31 -12.18 12.48 2.79
CA ALA A 31 -13.57 12.62 3.22
C ALA A 31 -14.38 11.43 2.69
N LYS A 32 -15.41 11.07 3.46
CA LYS A 32 -16.39 10.04 3.12
C LYS A 32 -17.77 10.62 3.29
N ASP A 33 -18.74 10.12 2.54
CA ASP A 33 -20.14 10.52 2.70
C ASP A 33 -20.63 10.05 4.07
N SER A 34 -21.08 10.96 4.92
CA SER A 34 -21.50 10.64 6.29
C SER A 34 -22.81 9.85 6.36
N ASN A 35 -23.61 9.83 5.28
CA ASN A 35 -24.80 9.00 5.19
C ASN A 35 -24.45 7.53 4.94
N VAL A 36 -23.28 7.27 4.34
CA VAL A 36 -22.78 5.91 4.07
C VAL A 36 -21.81 5.45 5.17
N TYR A 37 -20.87 6.32 5.56
CA TYR A 37 -19.77 6.01 6.46
C TYR A 37 -19.77 6.95 7.69
N GLY A 38 -20.87 6.94 8.46
CA GLY A 38 -21.08 7.86 9.58
C GLY A 38 -20.02 7.81 10.69
N GLU A 39 -19.33 6.68 10.87
CA GLU A 39 -18.26 6.50 11.85
C GLU A 39 -16.92 7.11 11.41
N PHE A 40 -16.72 7.34 10.10
CA PHE A 40 -15.40 7.63 9.53
C PHE A 40 -14.75 8.88 10.12
N ALA A 41 -15.51 9.97 10.30
CA ALA A 41 -14.98 11.21 10.86
C ALA A 41 -14.40 11.03 12.27
N GLY A 42 -14.97 10.13 13.07
CA GLY A 42 -14.53 9.85 14.44
C GLY A 42 -13.27 8.99 14.53
N VAL A 43 -13.01 8.13 13.53
CA VAL A 43 -11.87 7.21 13.51
C VAL A 43 -10.70 7.69 12.64
N ARG A 44 -10.95 8.64 11.73
CA ARG A 44 -9.94 9.13 10.79
C ARG A 44 -8.67 9.71 11.44
N PRO A 45 -8.74 10.55 12.50
CA PRO A 45 -7.53 11.00 13.20
C PRO A 45 -6.73 9.84 13.81
N SER A 46 -7.44 8.84 14.34
CA SER A 46 -6.83 7.64 14.91
C SER A 46 -6.17 6.75 13.87
N MET A 47 -6.71 6.68 12.65
CA MET A 47 -6.05 5.99 11.52
C MET A 47 -4.70 6.62 11.16
N GLU A 48 -4.58 7.95 11.26
CA GLU A 48 -3.29 8.65 11.06
C GLU A 48 -2.30 8.29 12.17
N ILE A 49 -2.74 8.37 13.43
CA ILE A 49 -1.94 8.01 14.61
C ILE A 49 -1.47 6.55 14.54
N GLU A 50 -2.35 5.63 14.13
CA GLU A 50 -2.02 4.22 13.94
C GLU A 50 -0.86 4.03 12.96
N THR A 51 -0.96 4.62 11.76
CA THR A 51 0.10 4.46 10.76
C THR A 51 1.43 5.00 11.27
N GLU A 52 1.44 6.16 11.94
CA GLU A 52 2.67 6.73 12.50
C GLU A 52 3.26 5.87 13.62
N ALA A 53 2.43 5.42 14.56
CA ALA A 53 2.85 4.59 15.68
C ALA A 53 3.35 3.22 15.20
N PHE A 54 2.64 2.60 14.26
CA PHE A 54 3.03 1.34 13.64
C PHE A 54 4.39 1.45 12.93
N VAL A 55 4.59 2.46 12.08
CA VAL A 55 5.87 2.63 11.37
C VAL A 55 7.01 2.88 12.35
N ASN A 56 6.80 3.69 13.39
CA ASN A 56 7.81 3.91 14.43
C ASN A 56 8.18 2.62 15.20
N GLU A 57 7.19 1.79 15.50
CA GLU A 57 7.40 0.49 16.16
C GLU A 57 8.18 -0.47 15.26
N VAL A 58 7.85 -0.53 13.96
CA VAL A 58 8.57 -1.34 12.96
C VAL A 58 10.01 -0.86 12.79
N LEU A 59 10.26 0.46 12.80
CA LEU A 59 11.62 1.01 12.77
C LEU A 59 12.44 0.62 14.00
N SER A 60 11.79 0.51 15.16
CA SER A 60 12.45 0.23 16.44
C SER A 60 12.67 -1.27 16.66
N SER A 61 11.76 -2.14 16.20
CA SER A 61 11.77 -3.58 16.48
C SER A 61 12.42 -4.43 15.39
N SER A 62 12.26 -4.07 14.12
CA SER A 62 12.71 -4.89 12.97
C SER A 62 13.66 -4.15 12.01
N ASN A 63 14.19 -3.00 12.42
CA ASN A 63 14.98 -2.10 11.55
C ASN A 63 14.23 -1.65 10.29
N GLY A 64 12.90 -1.59 10.34
CA GLY A 64 12.09 -1.06 9.25
C GLY A 64 12.06 -1.92 8.00
N THR A 65 11.89 -3.24 8.15
CA THR A 65 11.76 -4.14 7.00
C THR A 65 10.41 -3.96 6.29
N VAL A 66 10.43 -3.97 4.96
CA VAL A 66 9.20 -4.04 4.15
C VAL A 66 8.37 -5.28 4.48
N GLY A 67 9.03 -6.36 4.86
CA GLY A 67 8.37 -7.58 5.34
C GLY A 67 7.49 -7.31 6.56
N GLU A 68 7.98 -6.58 7.57
CA GLU A 68 7.15 -6.22 8.73
C GLU A 68 6.09 -5.18 8.36
N LEU A 69 6.45 -4.17 7.55
CA LEU A 69 5.51 -3.13 7.11
C LEU A 69 4.28 -3.70 6.37
N LEU A 70 4.45 -4.79 5.62
CA LEU A 70 3.35 -5.42 4.87
C LEU A 70 2.78 -6.66 5.56
N GLY A 71 3.58 -7.35 6.37
CA GLY A 71 3.31 -8.68 6.88
C GLY A 71 2.95 -8.75 8.36
N ALA A 72 3.09 -7.68 9.15
CA ALA A 72 2.78 -7.70 10.58
C ALA A 72 1.31 -8.07 10.85
N ASP A 73 1.06 -9.00 11.77
CA ASP A 73 -0.27 -9.37 12.27
C ASP A 73 -0.64 -8.62 13.56
N TRP A 74 -0.09 -7.41 13.71
CA TRP A 74 -0.28 -6.52 14.84
C TRP A 74 -0.27 -5.06 14.36
N SER A 75 -0.83 -4.18 15.17
CA SER A 75 -0.75 -2.73 14.98
C SER A 75 -0.64 -2.02 16.32
N VAL A 76 -0.53 -0.68 16.30
CA VAL A 76 -0.57 0.17 17.49
C VAL A 76 -1.78 1.08 17.41
N ILE A 77 -2.80 0.81 18.22
CA ILE A 77 -4.11 1.46 18.10
C ILE A 77 -4.55 2.17 19.37
N ASP A 78 -5.46 3.12 19.24
CA ASP A 78 -6.09 3.83 20.36
C ASP A 78 -7.55 3.37 20.55
N GLU A 79 -8.28 4.02 21.46
CA GLU A 79 -9.63 3.62 21.84
C GLU A 79 -10.66 3.70 20.69
N PRO A 80 -10.71 4.77 19.86
CA PRO A 80 -11.55 4.78 18.67
C PRO A 80 -11.28 3.60 17.72
N LEU A 81 -10.01 3.30 17.45
CA LEU A 81 -9.67 2.17 16.57
C LEU A 81 -9.91 0.82 17.23
N ARG A 82 -9.82 0.69 18.55
CA ARG A 82 -10.19 -0.54 19.26
C ARG A 82 -11.62 -0.93 18.93
N GLY A 83 -12.56 0.01 19.04
CA GLY A 83 -13.96 -0.20 18.67
C GLY A 83 -14.13 -0.50 17.18
N PHE A 84 -13.48 0.30 16.33
CA PHE A 84 -13.57 0.16 14.87
C PHE A 84 -13.03 -1.18 14.34
N TYR A 85 -11.97 -1.70 14.94
CA TYR A 85 -11.35 -2.97 14.55
C TYR A 85 -11.88 -4.18 15.32
N GLY A 86 -12.70 -3.98 16.36
CA GLY A 86 -13.12 -5.06 17.25
C GLY A 86 -11.95 -5.68 18.03
N ALA A 87 -10.93 -4.88 18.35
CA ALA A 87 -9.74 -5.34 19.05
C ALA A 87 -9.97 -5.49 20.57
N GLN A 88 -9.15 -6.34 21.20
CA GLN A 88 -9.26 -6.67 22.64
C GLN A 88 -8.59 -5.64 23.57
N GLY A 89 -7.95 -4.60 23.02
CA GLY A 89 -7.24 -3.59 23.80
C GLY A 89 -6.70 -2.45 22.93
N VAL A 90 -5.93 -1.56 23.56
CA VAL A 90 -5.21 -0.45 22.93
C VAL A 90 -3.70 -0.61 23.08
N GLY A 91 -2.94 0.22 22.39
CA GLY A 91 -1.49 0.08 22.25
C GLY A 91 -1.14 -0.99 21.21
N ARG A 92 -0.02 -1.68 21.42
CA ARG A 92 0.41 -2.75 20.52
C ARG A 92 -0.49 -3.99 20.71
N VAL A 93 -1.29 -4.32 19.70
CA VAL A 93 -2.25 -5.44 19.74
C VAL A 93 -2.11 -6.33 18.52
N SER A 94 -2.36 -7.62 18.68
CA SER A 94 -2.49 -8.55 17.56
C SER A 94 -3.84 -8.38 16.87
N LEU A 95 -3.85 -8.43 15.54
CA LEU A 95 -5.00 -8.29 14.67
C LEU A 95 -5.03 -9.46 13.68
N SER A 96 -5.89 -10.45 13.93
CA SER A 96 -5.99 -11.65 13.09
C SER A 96 -6.56 -11.37 11.69
N ASN A 97 -7.33 -10.29 11.54
CA ASN A 97 -8.04 -9.95 10.29
C ASN A 97 -7.40 -8.76 9.54
N ARG A 98 -6.25 -8.25 10.00
CA ARG A 98 -5.53 -7.13 9.37
C ARG A 98 -4.04 -7.38 9.41
N ARG A 99 -3.41 -7.34 8.23
CA ARG A 99 -1.97 -7.54 8.07
C ARG A 99 -1.29 -6.32 7.45
N GLY A 100 -0.37 -5.71 8.20
CA GLY A 100 0.46 -4.59 7.77
C GLY A 100 -0.30 -3.37 7.23
N LEU A 101 0.44 -2.48 6.55
CA LEU A 101 -0.06 -1.19 6.08
C LEU A 101 -1.20 -1.31 5.05
N LEU A 102 -1.22 -2.36 4.22
CA LEU A 102 -2.24 -2.53 3.18
C LEU A 102 -3.63 -2.86 3.74
N ASN A 103 -3.70 -3.34 4.98
CA ASN A 103 -4.96 -3.68 5.65
C ASN A 103 -5.32 -2.73 6.80
N GLN A 104 -4.54 -1.65 7.00
CA GLN A 104 -4.91 -0.55 7.89
C GLN A 104 -6.08 0.25 7.31
N GLY A 105 -6.92 0.79 8.20
CA GLY A 105 -8.06 1.64 7.83
C GLY A 105 -7.64 2.83 6.97
N ALA A 106 -6.48 3.43 7.27
CA ALA A 106 -5.95 4.58 6.54
C ALA A 106 -5.73 4.27 5.04
N PHE A 107 -5.07 3.15 4.72
CA PHE A 107 -4.85 2.72 3.34
C PHE A 107 -6.17 2.41 2.63
N LEU A 108 -7.03 1.62 3.28
CA LEU A 108 -8.30 1.19 2.71
C LEU A 108 -9.25 2.35 2.40
N ALA A 109 -9.26 3.38 3.27
CA ALA A 109 -10.09 4.56 3.13
C ALA A 109 -9.56 5.53 2.06
N VAL A 110 -8.24 5.76 2.03
CA VAL A 110 -7.60 6.64 1.02
C VAL A 110 -7.79 6.09 -0.39
N HIS A 111 -7.82 4.76 -0.55
CA HIS A 111 -7.97 4.09 -1.84
C HIS A 111 -9.39 3.56 -2.05
N ALA A 112 -10.38 4.40 -1.76
CA ALA A 112 -11.80 4.12 -1.97
C ALA A 112 -12.55 5.42 -2.31
N HIS A 113 -13.72 5.29 -2.94
CA HIS A 113 -14.58 6.44 -3.23
C HIS A 113 -15.27 6.95 -1.96
N ALA A 114 -16.00 8.07 -2.07
CA ALA A 114 -16.70 8.66 -0.93
C ALA A 114 -17.85 7.78 -0.41
N THR A 115 -18.42 6.95 -1.28
CA THR A 115 -19.65 6.17 -1.04
C THR A 115 -19.51 4.66 -1.28
N GLU A 116 -18.37 4.19 -1.79
CA GLU A 116 -18.14 2.78 -2.14
C GLU A 116 -16.64 2.41 -2.12
N THR A 117 -16.33 1.11 -2.17
CA THR A 117 -14.94 0.64 -2.39
C THR A 117 -14.48 1.00 -3.80
N ALA A 118 -13.16 0.94 -4.03
CA ALA A 118 -12.57 1.18 -5.35
C ALA A 118 -11.53 0.09 -5.67
N PRO A 119 -11.96 -1.14 -6.02
CA PRO A 119 -11.04 -2.27 -6.20
C PRO A 119 -9.96 -1.98 -7.24
N VAL A 120 -10.30 -1.35 -8.36
CA VAL A 120 -9.33 -0.95 -9.40
C VAL A 120 -8.28 0.01 -8.84
N LEU A 121 -8.67 1.00 -8.03
CA LEU A 121 -7.74 1.95 -7.40
C LEU A 121 -6.81 1.25 -6.39
N ARG A 122 -7.35 0.34 -5.57
CA ARG A 122 -6.56 -0.47 -4.62
C ARG A 122 -5.55 -1.34 -5.38
N GLY A 123 -6.00 -2.04 -6.42
CA GLY A 123 -5.18 -2.93 -7.25
C GLY A 123 -4.04 -2.18 -7.94
N VAL A 124 -4.34 -1.09 -8.66
CA VAL A 124 -3.33 -0.26 -9.33
C VAL A 124 -2.35 0.35 -8.33
N THR A 125 -2.82 0.73 -7.13
CA THR A 125 -1.94 1.23 -6.07
C THR A 125 -0.94 0.18 -5.62
N VAL A 126 -1.38 -1.06 -5.34
CA VAL A 126 -0.47 -2.14 -4.95
C VAL A 126 0.50 -2.45 -6.09
N LEU A 127 0.02 -2.59 -7.32
CA LEU A 127 0.86 -2.87 -8.48
C LEU A 127 1.94 -1.78 -8.70
N ARG A 128 1.54 -0.51 -8.76
CA ARG A 128 2.52 0.57 -9.03
C ARG A 128 3.44 0.86 -7.85
N ARG A 129 2.95 0.80 -6.61
CA ARG A 129 3.72 1.23 -5.44
C ARG A 129 4.45 0.09 -4.76
N VAL A 130 3.89 -1.12 -4.72
CA VAL A 130 4.46 -2.26 -3.97
C VAL A 130 5.26 -3.18 -4.88
N THR A 131 4.82 -3.41 -6.12
CA THR A 131 5.51 -4.29 -7.07
C THR A 131 6.27 -3.52 -8.15
N CYS A 132 6.04 -2.21 -8.26
CA CYS A 132 6.62 -1.33 -9.27
C CYS A 132 6.30 -1.79 -10.69
N SER A 133 5.14 -2.43 -10.87
CA SER A 133 4.63 -2.80 -12.18
C SER A 133 4.28 -1.55 -12.96
N ASP A 134 4.70 -1.52 -14.22
CA ASP A 134 4.34 -0.45 -15.14
C ASP A 134 2.91 -0.71 -15.65
N ILE A 135 1.96 0.05 -15.10
CA ILE A 135 0.57 0.02 -15.49
C ILE A 135 0.29 1.37 -16.12
N PRO A 136 -0.05 1.46 -17.43
CA PRO A 136 -0.36 2.74 -18.07
C PRO A 136 -1.59 3.37 -17.43
N SER A 137 -1.59 4.69 -17.31
CA SER A 137 -2.77 5.44 -16.90
C SER A 137 -3.81 5.46 -18.01
N PRO A 138 -5.11 5.52 -17.67
CA PRO A 138 -6.16 5.69 -18.67
C PRO A 138 -5.93 6.89 -19.59
N THR A 139 -5.39 8.00 -19.06
CA THR A 139 -5.04 9.19 -19.85
C THR A 139 -3.95 8.90 -20.90
N GLU A 140 -2.91 8.14 -20.56
CA GLU A 140 -1.86 7.74 -21.53
C GLU A 140 -2.41 6.86 -22.66
N LEU A 141 -3.49 6.12 -22.39
CA LEU A 141 -4.17 5.29 -23.37
C LEU A 141 -5.31 6.01 -24.11
N ASN A 142 -5.56 7.29 -23.81
CA ASN A 142 -6.75 8.03 -24.29
C ASN A 142 -8.08 7.35 -23.95
N ILE A 143 -8.14 6.62 -22.83
CA ILE A 143 -9.35 5.95 -22.34
C ILE A 143 -10.06 6.86 -21.34
N ASN A 144 -11.36 7.09 -21.55
CA ASN A 144 -12.19 7.76 -20.56
C ASN A 144 -12.68 6.75 -19.51
N VAL A 145 -12.29 6.94 -18.25
CA VAL A 145 -12.71 6.06 -17.16
C VAL A 145 -14.12 6.44 -16.74
N VAL A 146 -15.07 5.56 -17.01
CA VAL A 146 -16.44 5.67 -16.50
C VAL A 146 -16.61 4.56 -15.45
N PRO A 147 -16.85 4.90 -14.17
CA PRO A 147 -17.17 3.89 -13.17
C PRO A 147 -18.37 3.06 -13.62
N PRO A 148 -18.40 1.74 -13.34
CA PRO A 148 -19.57 0.93 -13.60
C PRO A 148 -20.82 1.55 -12.97
N VAL A 149 -21.94 1.50 -13.70
CA VAL A 149 -23.21 2.06 -13.24
C VAL A 149 -23.57 1.46 -11.87
N PRO A 150 -23.97 2.30 -10.89
CA PRO A 150 -24.46 1.79 -9.62
C PRO A 150 -25.60 0.79 -9.82
N ASP A 151 -25.44 -0.38 -9.23
CA ASP A 151 -26.41 -1.48 -9.30
C ASP A 151 -26.53 -2.09 -7.89
N PRO A 152 -27.62 -1.83 -7.16
CA PRO A 152 -27.81 -2.34 -5.81
C PRO A 152 -28.11 -3.84 -5.77
N SER A 153 -28.29 -4.51 -6.91
CA SER A 153 -28.46 -5.97 -6.99
C SER A 153 -27.13 -6.74 -7.11
N LYS A 154 -26.00 -6.02 -7.10
CA LYS A 154 -24.66 -6.56 -7.28
C LYS A 154 -23.72 -6.05 -6.22
N THR A 155 -22.77 -6.89 -5.83
CA THR A 155 -21.58 -6.47 -5.10
C THR A 155 -20.71 -5.55 -5.95
N THR A 156 -19.83 -4.80 -5.30
CA THR A 156 -18.84 -3.95 -5.98
C THR A 156 -17.91 -4.76 -6.85
N ARG A 157 -17.43 -5.91 -6.36
CA ARG A 157 -16.70 -6.90 -7.18
C ARG A 157 -17.42 -7.26 -8.48
N GLU A 158 -18.69 -7.64 -8.41
CA GLU A 158 -19.47 -8.04 -9.59
C GLU A 158 -19.67 -6.88 -10.59
N ARG A 159 -19.87 -5.65 -10.10
CA ARG A 159 -19.96 -4.47 -10.96
C ARG A 159 -18.65 -4.20 -11.69
N PHE A 160 -17.52 -4.31 -10.99
CA PHE A 160 -16.20 -4.01 -11.55
C PHE A 160 -15.62 -5.16 -12.38
N ALA A 161 -16.11 -6.39 -12.25
CA ALA A 161 -15.70 -7.53 -13.05
C ALA A 161 -15.96 -7.36 -14.55
N ILE A 162 -16.84 -6.41 -14.94
CA ILE A 162 -17.11 -6.09 -16.35
C ILE A 162 -15.83 -5.78 -17.15
N HIS A 163 -14.82 -5.14 -16.53
CA HIS A 163 -13.58 -4.79 -17.20
C HIS A 163 -12.76 -6.00 -17.66
N SER A 164 -12.88 -7.13 -16.96
CA SER A 164 -12.24 -8.39 -17.38
C SER A 164 -12.98 -9.10 -18.52
N THR A 165 -14.21 -8.69 -18.83
CA THR A 165 -15.02 -9.25 -19.92
C THR A 165 -14.96 -8.42 -21.20
N ASP A 166 -14.59 -7.15 -21.08
CA ASP A 166 -14.40 -6.23 -22.21
C ASP A 166 -13.04 -6.45 -22.87
N ALA A 167 -13.01 -6.62 -24.19
CA ALA A 167 -11.79 -6.96 -24.93
C ALA A 167 -10.68 -5.89 -24.83
N GLU A 168 -11.04 -4.61 -24.71
CA GLU A 168 -10.08 -3.50 -24.61
C GLU A 168 -9.52 -3.39 -23.20
N CYS A 169 -10.34 -3.65 -22.18
CA CYS A 169 -9.99 -3.49 -20.77
C CYS A 169 -9.29 -4.72 -20.17
N ARG A 170 -9.62 -5.93 -20.68
CA ARG A 170 -9.18 -7.20 -20.11
C ARG A 170 -7.66 -7.31 -19.99
N SER A 171 -6.93 -6.80 -20.98
CA SER A 171 -5.46 -6.87 -21.02
C SER A 171 -4.77 -6.35 -19.76
N CYS A 172 -5.31 -5.28 -19.15
CA CYS A 172 -4.81 -4.71 -17.91
C CYS A 172 -5.55 -5.28 -16.69
N HIS A 173 -6.85 -5.51 -16.81
CA HIS A 173 -7.69 -5.91 -15.68
C HIS A 173 -7.50 -7.36 -15.24
N ASP A 174 -7.04 -8.26 -16.12
CA ASP A 174 -6.59 -9.61 -15.74
C ASP A 174 -5.43 -9.55 -14.71
N TYR A 175 -4.69 -8.43 -14.66
CA TYR A 175 -3.63 -8.18 -13.67
C TYR A 175 -4.07 -7.28 -12.51
N ILE A 176 -4.87 -6.24 -12.77
CA ILE A 176 -5.28 -5.26 -11.76
C ILE A 176 -6.31 -5.83 -10.79
N ASP A 177 -7.34 -6.48 -11.33
CA ASP A 177 -8.52 -6.87 -10.56
C ASP A 177 -8.20 -7.89 -9.46
N PRO A 178 -7.32 -8.91 -9.66
CA PRO A 178 -6.93 -9.80 -8.57
C PRO A 178 -6.33 -9.08 -7.36
N PHE A 179 -5.50 -8.04 -7.57
CA PHE A 179 -4.96 -7.27 -6.44
C PHE A 179 -6.06 -6.45 -5.76
N GLY A 180 -6.96 -5.85 -6.53
CA GLY A 180 -8.07 -5.05 -6.03
C GLY A 180 -9.12 -5.85 -5.26
N PHE A 181 -9.62 -6.93 -5.86
CA PHE A 181 -10.68 -7.77 -5.31
C PHE A 181 -10.28 -8.51 -4.04
N SER A 182 -8.97 -8.69 -3.80
CA SER A 182 -8.48 -9.23 -2.52
C SER A 182 -8.91 -8.41 -1.29
N PHE A 183 -9.25 -7.13 -1.48
CA PHE A 183 -9.66 -6.22 -0.42
C PHE A 183 -11.18 -6.12 -0.20
N GLU A 184 -12.01 -6.88 -0.94
CA GLU A 184 -13.47 -6.65 -0.94
C GLU A 184 -14.16 -7.01 0.39
N ARG A 185 -13.46 -7.72 1.29
CA ARG A 185 -13.84 -7.91 2.69
C ARG A 185 -13.81 -6.62 3.51
N PHE A 186 -13.22 -5.54 2.99
CA PHE A 186 -13.22 -4.22 3.60
C PHE A 186 -14.05 -3.23 2.81
N ASP A 187 -14.91 -2.49 3.51
CA ASP A 187 -15.69 -1.40 2.92
C ASP A 187 -14.83 -0.16 2.56
N GLY A 188 -15.49 0.90 2.08
CA GLY A 188 -14.83 2.12 1.63
C GLY A 188 -14.21 2.96 2.75
N MET A 189 -14.52 2.72 4.03
CA MET A 189 -13.82 3.32 5.18
C MET A 189 -12.82 2.36 5.84
N GLY A 190 -12.71 1.15 5.32
CA GLY A 190 -11.79 0.12 5.80
C GLY A 190 -12.34 -0.76 6.92
N LYS A 191 -13.64 -0.73 7.20
CA LYS A 191 -14.30 -1.64 8.16
C LYS A 191 -14.52 -3.00 7.50
N ILE A 192 -14.41 -4.06 8.30
CA ILE A 192 -14.69 -5.42 7.80
C ILE A 192 -16.19 -5.55 7.52
N ARG A 193 -16.51 -6.19 6.40
CA ARG A 193 -17.87 -6.53 5.98
C ARG A 193 -17.92 -7.98 5.52
N GLU A 194 -19.05 -8.63 5.78
CA GLU A 194 -19.36 -9.98 5.29
C GLU A 194 -20.37 -9.94 4.13
N THR A 195 -21.05 -8.80 3.93
CA THR A 195 -21.95 -8.57 2.80
C THR A 195 -21.70 -7.23 2.13
N ASP A 196 -21.99 -7.16 0.84
CA ASP A 196 -22.04 -5.95 0.03
C ASP A 196 -23.38 -5.94 -0.73
N ASN A 197 -24.17 -4.88 -0.56
CA ASN A 197 -25.54 -4.81 -1.08
C ASN A 197 -26.43 -6.02 -0.72
N GLY A 198 -26.24 -6.61 0.46
CA GLY A 198 -26.99 -7.78 0.92
C GLY A 198 -26.51 -9.12 0.35
N HIS A 199 -25.49 -9.11 -0.51
CA HIS A 199 -24.87 -10.32 -1.07
C HIS A 199 -23.58 -10.65 -0.33
N PRO A 200 -23.20 -11.94 -0.16
CA PRO A 200 -21.93 -12.32 0.45
C PRO A 200 -20.74 -11.71 -0.29
N VAL A 201 -19.74 -11.21 0.45
CA VAL A 201 -18.49 -10.76 -0.17
C VAL A 201 -17.60 -11.93 -0.57
N ASP A 202 -16.95 -11.81 -1.73
CA ASP A 202 -15.89 -12.72 -2.16
C ASP A 202 -14.58 -11.93 -2.34
N SER A 203 -13.56 -12.29 -1.57
CA SER A 203 -12.22 -11.71 -1.65
C SER A 203 -11.17 -12.70 -2.17
N ALA A 204 -11.58 -13.92 -2.53
CA ALA A 204 -10.66 -14.91 -3.05
C ALA A 204 -10.22 -14.51 -4.46
N VAL A 205 -8.92 -14.64 -4.73
CA VAL A 205 -8.31 -14.21 -6.00
C VAL A 205 -7.20 -15.16 -6.42
N THR A 206 -6.93 -15.18 -7.72
CA THR A 206 -5.74 -15.81 -8.29
C THR A 206 -4.89 -14.74 -8.95
N VAL A 207 -3.64 -14.61 -8.52
CA VAL A 207 -2.67 -13.68 -9.09
C VAL A 207 -1.77 -14.44 -10.06
N ALA A 208 -1.65 -13.92 -11.28
CA ALA A 208 -0.81 -14.47 -12.35
C ALA A 208 -0.01 -13.36 -13.04
N MET A 209 0.99 -12.81 -12.33
CA MET A 209 1.81 -11.69 -12.79
C MET A 209 3.16 -12.11 -13.38
N GLY A 210 3.48 -13.41 -13.35
CA GLY A 210 4.80 -13.89 -13.80
C GLY A 210 5.94 -13.54 -12.84
N ALA A 211 5.62 -13.35 -11.55
CA ALA A 211 6.55 -12.97 -10.50
C ALA A 211 6.47 -13.94 -9.31
N ASP A 212 7.24 -13.65 -8.26
CA ASP A 212 7.33 -14.39 -6.99
C ASP A 212 6.08 -14.27 -6.08
N VAL A 213 4.98 -13.76 -6.63
CA VAL A 213 3.67 -13.57 -5.95
C VAL A 213 2.52 -14.21 -6.72
N ASN A 214 2.81 -15.10 -7.67
CA ASN A 214 1.77 -15.90 -8.31
C ASN A 214 1.15 -16.88 -7.30
N GLY A 215 -0.17 -16.99 -7.29
CA GLY A 215 -0.85 -17.91 -6.39
C GLY A 215 -2.33 -17.61 -6.20
N ALA A 216 -3.01 -18.53 -5.51
CA ALA A 216 -4.37 -18.33 -5.03
C ALA A 216 -4.32 -17.78 -3.59
N TYR A 217 -5.07 -16.71 -3.35
CA TYR A 217 -5.15 -16.03 -2.06
C TYR A 217 -6.61 -15.95 -1.62
N ALA A 218 -6.87 -16.26 -0.36
CA ALA A 218 -8.22 -16.19 0.20
C ALA A 218 -8.71 -14.74 0.36
N ASP A 219 -7.79 -13.81 0.62
CA ASP A 219 -8.05 -12.39 0.80
C ASP A 219 -6.73 -11.57 0.73
N SER A 220 -6.85 -10.28 1.02
CA SER A 220 -5.76 -9.31 1.11
C SER A 220 -4.80 -9.54 2.27
N ASN A 221 -5.17 -10.28 3.32
CA ASN A 221 -4.22 -10.68 4.37
C ASN A 221 -3.26 -11.75 3.85
N ALA A 222 -3.79 -12.76 3.14
CA ALA A 222 -2.98 -13.79 2.50
C ALA A 222 -2.05 -13.19 1.41
N LEU A 223 -2.58 -12.26 0.60
CA LEU A 223 -1.78 -11.56 -0.39
C LEU A 223 -0.70 -10.67 0.24
N ALA A 224 -1.02 -9.92 1.30
CA ALA A 224 -0.05 -9.10 2.02
C ALA A 224 1.09 -9.95 2.62
N GLN A 225 0.78 -11.15 3.11
CA GLN A 225 1.80 -12.10 3.57
C GLN A 225 2.75 -12.51 2.44
N ALA A 226 2.25 -12.83 1.25
CA ALA A 226 3.09 -13.18 0.12
C ALA A 226 3.96 -12.00 -0.36
N LEU A 227 3.37 -10.80 -0.44
CA LEU A 227 4.09 -9.56 -0.78
C LEU A 227 5.20 -9.26 0.23
N SER A 228 4.98 -9.53 1.52
CA SER A 228 5.98 -9.29 2.58
C SER A 228 7.27 -10.09 2.39
N THR A 229 7.22 -11.22 1.69
CA THR A 229 8.36 -12.13 1.48
C THR A 229 9.01 -11.99 0.10
N SER A 230 8.42 -11.22 -0.80
CA SER A 230 8.81 -11.14 -2.22
C SER A 230 10.12 -10.35 -2.44
N PRO A 231 11.18 -10.97 -3.01
CA PRO A 231 12.31 -10.24 -3.61
C PRO A 231 11.92 -9.06 -4.51
N MET A 232 10.91 -9.22 -5.38
CA MET A 232 10.44 -8.14 -6.24
C MET A 232 9.96 -6.94 -5.41
N VAL A 233 9.17 -7.19 -4.36
CA VAL A 233 8.70 -6.15 -3.43
C VAL A 233 9.86 -5.50 -2.67
N ARG A 234 10.89 -6.26 -2.27
CA ARG A 234 12.10 -5.70 -1.65
C ARG A 234 12.84 -4.74 -2.59
N SER A 235 12.96 -5.09 -3.87
CA SER A 235 13.59 -4.22 -4.88
C SER A 235 12.75 -2.97 -5.14
N CYS A 236 11.44 -3.14 -5.34
CA CYS A 236 10.53 -2.02 -5.51
C CYS A 236 10.51 -1.07 -4.31
N PHE A 237 10.50 -1.59 -3.08
CA PHE A 237 10.54 -0.75 -1.89
C PHE A 237 11.81 0.11 -1.85
N ALA A 238 12.98 -0.45 -2.16
CA ALA A 238 14.22 0.32 -2.23
C ALA A 238 14.17 1.39 -3.33
N ARG A 239 13.59 1.07 -4.50
CA ARG A 239 13.32 2.04 -5.58
C ARG A 239 12.50 3.22 -5.06
N GLN A 240 11.42 2.96 -4.32
CA GLN A 240 10.54 4.00 -3.78
C GLN A 240 11.23 4.85 -2.71
N VAL A 241 12.01 4.23 -1.81
CA VAL A 241 12.83 4.94 -0.81
C VAL A 241 13.85 5.84 -1.50
N PHE A 242 14.50 5.36 -2.56
CA PHE A 242 15.42 6.16 -3.37
C PHE A 242 14.70 7.35 -4.01
N ARG A 243 13.56 7.14 -4.69
CA ARG A 243 12.77 8.23 -5.30
C ARG A 243 12.43 9.33 -4.29
N ALA A 244 11.91 8.94 -3.12
CA ALA A 244 11.52 9.88 -2.06
C ALA A 244 12.71 10.63 -1.42
N SER A 245 13.90 10.03 -1.44
CA SER A 245 15.10 10.60 -0.81
C SER A 245 15.94 11.43 -1.79
N ALA A 246 16.05 10.95 -3.03
CA ALA A 246 16.85 11.57 -4.06
C ALA A 246 16.21 12.84 -4.62
N GLY A 247 14.87 12.92 -4.64
CA GLY A 247 14.13 14.10 -5.12
C GLY A 247 14.49 14.47 -6.55
N ARG A 248 14.82 13.48 -7.39
CA ARG A 248 15.25 13.68 -8.78
C ARG A 248 14.04 13.60 -9.70
N SER A 249 13.90 14.60 -10.56
CA SER A 249 12.95 14.63 -11.68
C SER A 249 13.69 14.94 -12.99
N GLY A 250 13.12 14.52 -14.13
CA GLY A 250 13.62 14.87 -15.47
C GLY A 250 14.68 13.92 -16.04
N LYS A 251 15.48 14.42 -16.99
CA LYS A 251 16.49 13.65 -17.73
C LYS A 251 17.54 13.06 -16.78
N GLY A 252 17.76 11.74 -16.85
CA GLY A 252 18.72 11.01 -16.01
C GLY A 252 18.16 10.49 -14.67
N ALA A 253 16.87 10.73 -14.36
CA ALA A 253 16.24 10.15 -13.17
C ALA A 253 16.18 8.61 -13.24
N ALA A 254 15.74 8.08 -14.39
CA ALA A 254 15.71 6.63 -14.64
C ALA A 254 17.11 6.00 -14.55
N GLU A 255 18.13 6.62 -15.14
CA GLU A 255 19.51 6.14 -15.07
C GLU A 255 20.06 6.13 -13.63
N SER A 256 19.73 7.17 -12.86
CA SER A 256 20.12 7.26 -11.44
C SER A 256 19.45 6.18 -10.62
N GLU A 257 18.18 5.88 -10.90
CA GLU A 257 17.41 4.84 -10.24
C GLU A 257 17.98 3.45 -10.55
N GLU A 258 18.22 3.14 -11.83
CA GLU A 258 18.85 1.89 -12.25
C GLU A 258 20.25 1.72 -11.65
N SER A 259 21.02 2.81 -11.55
CA SER A 259 22.32 2.77 -10.89
C SER A 259 22.20 2.51 -9.38
N PHE A 260 21.18 3.05 -8.72
CA PHE A 260 20.92 2.78 -7.31
C PHE A 260 20.51 1.32 -7.10
N LEU A 261 19.63 0.79 -7.96
CA LEU A 261 19.14 -0.59 -7.84
C LEU A 261 20.26 -1.62 -8.03
N ARG A 262 21.18 -1.41 -8.98
CA ARG A 262 22.37 -2.26 -9.08
C ARG A 262 23.22 -2.26 -7.81
N ALA A 263 23.37 -1.10 -7.17
CA ALA A 263 24.09 -1.01 -5.89
C ALA A 263 23.32 -1.68 -4.75
N TRP A 264 21.99 -1.61 -4.76
CA TRP A 264 21.12 -2.24 -3.79
C TRP A 264 21.09 -3.77 -3.91
N GLU A 265 21.01 -4.29 -5.13
CA GLU A 265 21.02 -5.73 -5.42
C GLU A 265 22.35 -6.38 -5.04
N ALA A 266 23.45 -5.61 -5.07
CA ALA A 266 24.76 -6.05 -4.58
C ALA A 266 24.90 -6.00 -3.05
N ALA A 267 23.95 -5.41 -2.32
CA ALA A 267 23.97 -5.41 -0.86
C ALA A 267 23.65 -6.81 -0.29
N PRO A 268 24.16 -7.16 0.90
CA PRO A 268 23.87 -8.43 1.54
C PRO A 268 22.36 -8.69 1.63
N GLU A 269 21.93 -9.92 1.36
CA GLU A 269 20.50 -10.29 1.37
C GLU A 269 19.82 -9.95 2.71
N ALA A 270 20.54 -10.09 3.83
CA ALA A 270 20.05 -9.73 5.16
C ALA A 270 19.79 -8.22 5.35
N GLU A 271 20.33 -7.35 4.48
CA GLU A 271 20.07 -5.91 4.46
C GLU A 271 18.90 -5.56 3.53
N GLN A 272 18.60 -6.41 2.56
CA GLN A 272 17.54 -6.16 1.59
C GLN A 272 16.16 -6.13 2.26
N GLY A 273 15.35 -5.17 1.83
CA GLY A 273 14.04 -4.85 2.41
C GLY A 273 14.07 -3.87 3.59
N LYS A 274 15.23 -3.49 4.14
CA LYS A 274 15.30 -2.51 5.25
C LYS A 274 15.38 -1.08 4.73
N ILE A 275 14.46 -0.22 5.17
CA ILE A 275 14.43 1.20 4.76
C ILE A 275 15.72 1.95 5.13
N VAL A 276 16.27 1.67 6.31
CA VAL A 276 17.52 2.27 6.79
C VAL A 276 18.69 1.89 5.90
N GLU A 277 18.75 0.64 5.44
CA GLU A 277 19.84 0.17 4.57
C GLU A 277 19.72 0.75 3.17
N ALA A 278 18.51 0.87 2.62
CA ALA A 278 18.29 1.57 1.35
C ALA A 278 18.79 3.02 1.40
N LEU A 279 18.52 3.74 2.50
CA LEU A 279 19.03 5.11 2.72
C LEU A 279 20.55 5.14 2.87
N VAL A 280 21.15 4.19 3.59
CA VAL A 280 22.61 4.09 3.75
C VAL A 280 23.28 3.80 2.41
N THR A 281 22.74 2.89 1.61
CA THR A 281 23.21 2.58 0.26
C THR A 281 23.14 3.81 -0.63
N TYR A 282 22.04 4.56 -0.61
CA TYR A 282 21.94 5.80 -1.37
C TYR A 282 23.02 6.81 -0.95
N VAL A 283 23.16 7.10 0.35
CA VAL A 283 24.12 8.09 0.84
C VAL A 283 25.58 7.72 0.58
N LYS A 284 25.90 6.42 0.55
CA LYS A 284 27.24 5.93 0.19
C LYS A 284 27.51 5.92 -1.30
N SER A 285 26.49 6.02 -2.14
CA SER A 285 26.64 6.01 -3.59
C SER A 285 27.13 7.35 -4.14
N SER A 286 27.77 7.33 -5.31
CA SER A 286 28.14 8.53 -6.06
C SER A 286 26.93 9.41 -6.45
N LEU A 287 25.72 8.85 -6.42
CA LEU A 287 24.46 9.53 -6.72
C LEU A 287 24.09 10.58 -5.65
N PHE A 288 24.60 10.42 -4.43
CA PHE A 288 24.40 11.38 -3.34
C PHE A 288 25.39 12.55 -3.43
N SER A 289 26.67 12.26 -3.68
CA SER A 289 27.73 13.28 -3.74
C SER A 289 27.64 14.20 -4.97
N HIS A 290 27.01 13.75 -6.06
CA HIS A 290 26.86 14.52 -7.29
C HIS A 290 25.43 15.05 -7.51
N ARG A 291 24.78 15.57 -6.46
CA ARG A 291 23.59 16.43 -6.65
C ARG A 291 24.04 17.71 -7.36
N ARG A 292 24.03 17.71 -8.70
CA ARG A 292 24.09 18.96 -9.45
C ARG A 292 22.86 19.79 -9.06
N PRO A 293 23.01 21.09 -8.74
CA PRO A 293 21.86 21.98 -8.62
C PRO A 293 21.05 21.88 -9.92
N GLN A 294 19.76 21.57 -9.81
CA GLN A 294 18.81 21.76 -10.91
C GLN A 294 18.42 23.23 -10.94
#